data_AF-A0A0C2FN41-F1
#
_entry.id   AF-A0A0C2FN41-F1
#
_cell.length_a   1.000
_cell.length_b   1.000
_cell.length_c   1.000
_cell.angle_alpha   90.00
_cell.angle_beta   90.00
_cell.angle_gamma   90.00
#
_symmetry.space_group_name_H-M   'P 1'
#
loop_
_entity.id
_entity.type
_entity.pdbx_description
1 polymer ?
#
loop_
_entity_poly.entity_id
_entity_poly.type
_entity_poly.pdbx_seq_one_letter_code
_entity_poly.pdbx_strand_id
1 'polypeptide(L)'
;MCYGKHEEGEKCTRPCMALRPCEHPCALPCHGTTPCPESECGQMVNVTCECGKRKSQVKCSEPTYLGSTLNFNFKPMPMEKRRFVHEYATFFSIDTTSVDDPPKRSVIATAKRGISRAPLVLLTSLLKYPGVLKSRGSVTLK
;
A
#
# COMPACT_ATOMS: atom_id res chain seq x y z
N MET A 1 -22.82 11.66 -26.81
CA MET A 1 -24.14 11.35 -27.40
C MET A 1 -23.90 10.49 -28.64
N CYS A 2 -24.36 9.24 -28.65
CA CYS A 2 -24.30 8.37 -29.84
C CYS A 2 -25.52 8.64 -30.72
N TYR A 3 -25.29 9.13 -31.94
CA TYR A 3 -26.32 9.32 -32.97
C TYR A 3 -26.54 8.03 -33.75
N GLY A 4 -27.23 7.04 -33.18
CA GLY A 4 -27.55 5.80 -33.89
C GLY A 4 -28.79 5.11 -33.32
N LYS A 5 -29.89 5.13 -34.08
CA LYS A 5 -31.07 4.31 -33.85
C LYS A 5 -30.70 2.84 -34.07
N HIS A 6 -30.94 1.97 -33.10
CA HIS A 6 -30.99 0.53 -33.32
C HIS A 6 -32.35 0.03 -32.83
N GLU A 7 -33.03 -0.72 -33.68
CA GLU A 7 -34.33 -1.34 -33.43
C GLU A 7 -34.17 -2.60 -32.55
N GLU A 8 -35.25 -2.97 -31.85
CA GLU A 8 -35.30 -4.07 -30.88
C GLU A 8 -34.80 -5.38 -31.49
N GLY A 9 -33.65 -5.87 -31.01
CA GLY A 9 -33.14 -7.21 -31.31
C GLY A 9 -31.69 -7.29 -31.79
N GLU A 10 -31.09 -6.18 -32.24
CA GLU A 10 -29.69 -6.16 -32.67
C GLU A 10 -28.75 -5.79 -31.52
N LYS A 11 -28.01 -6.78 -31.02
CA LYS A 11 -26.98 -6.57 -30.00
C LYS A 11 -25.84 -5.76 -30.60
N CYS A 12 -25.80 -4.46 -30.30
CA CYS A 12 -24.75 -3.56 -30.75
C CYS A 12 -23.39 -4.05 -30.22
N THR A 13 -22.48 -4.42 -31.12
CA THR A 13 -21.12 -4.90 -30.80
C THR A 13 -20.13 -3.77 -30.51
N ARG A 14 -20.58 -2.50 -30.54
CA ARG A 14 -19.72 -1.36 -30.19
C ARG A 14 -19.38 -1.39 -28.70
N PRO A 15 -18.13 -1.06 -28.31
CA PRO A 15 -17.76 -0.98 -26.91
C PRO A 15 -18.51 0.17 -26.22
N CYS A 16 -18.99 -0.09 -25.02
CA CYS A 16 -19.60 0.92 -24.17
C CYS A 16 -18.55 1.95 -23.74
N MET A 17 -18.85 3.23 -23.97
CA MET A 17 -17.98 4.36 -23.62
C MET A 17 -18.30 4.96 -22.24
N ALA A 18 -19.18 4.34 -21.46
CA ALA A 18 -19.48 4.78 -20.11
C ALA A 18 -18.26 4.59 -19.19
N LEU A 19 -18.02 5.58 -18.34
CA LEU A 19 -16.96 5.56 -17.34
C LEU A 19 -17.42 4.76 -16.13
N ARG A 20 -16.57 3.83 -15.71
CA ARG A 20 -16.74 3.08 -14.46
C ARG A 20 -16.36 3.95 -13.26
N PRO A 21 -16.64 3.50 -12.02
CA PRO A 21 -16.14 4.16 -10.82
C PRO A 21 -14.61 4.28 -10.77
N CYS A 22 -13.87 3.40 -11.46
CA CYS A 22 -12.43 3.50 -11.63
C CYS A 22 -11.98 4.43 -12.76
N GLU A 23 -12.88 5.27 -13.29
CA GLU A 23 -12.66 6.24 -14.38
C GLU A 23 -12.17 5.64 -15.71
N HIS A 24 -12.29 4.33 -15.86
CA HIS A 24 -11.94 3.61 -17.10
C HIS A 24 -13.18 3.34 -17.96
N PRO A 25 -13.03 3.32 -19.30
CA PRO A 25 -14.13 2.94 -20.19
C PRO A 25 -14.53 1.49 -19.94
N CYS A 26 -15.84 1.23 -19.96
CA CYS A 26 -16.38 -0.10 -19.72
C CYS A 26 -15.90 -1.15 -20.74
N ALA A 27 -15.77 -0.76 -22.02
CA ALA A 27 -15.34 -1.61 -23.15
C ALA A 27 -16.17 -2.90 -23.40
N LEU A 28 -17.19 -3.17 -22.58
CA LEU A 28 -18.17 -4.24 -22.80
C LEU A 28 -19.10 -3.92 -23.98
N PRO A 29 -19.78 -4.93 -24.56
CA PRO A 29 -20.81 -4.70 -25.57
C PRO A 29 -21.80 -3.62 -25.11
N CYS A 30 -22.21 -2.77 -26.04
CA CYS A 30 -23.17 -1.71 -25.78
C CYS A 30 -24.45 -2.31 -25.21
N HIS A 31 -24.83 -1.86 -24.03
CA HIS A 31 -26.02 -2.30 -23.30
C HIS A 31 -27.11 -1.22 -23.28
N GLY A 32 -27.06 -0.27 -24.23
CA GLY A 32 -28.10 0.73 -24.43
C GLY A 32 -28.35 1.60 -23.19
N THR A 33 -29.54 1.45 -22.60
CA THR A 33 -30.02 2.22 -21.44
C THR A 33 -29.87 1.50 -20.11
N THR A 34 -29.49 0.21 -20.09
CA THR A 34 -29.29 -0.51 -18.81
C THR A 34 -27.99 -0.03 -18.14
N PRO A 35 -27.89 -0.03 -16.80
CA PRO A 35 -26.63 0.29 -16.14
C PRO A 35 -25.51 -0.70 -16.52
N CYS A 36 -24.27 -0.20 -16.60
CA CYS A 36 -23.10 -1.05 -16.84
C CYS A 36 -23.04 -2.18 -15.81
N PRO A 37 -22.86 -3.45 -16.23
CA PRO A 37 -22.72 -4.55 -15.28
C PRO A 37 -21.40 -4.42 -14.50
N GLU A 38 -21.41 -4.91 -13.25
CA GLU A 38 -20.23 -4.98 -12.40
C GLU A 38 -19.26 -6.07 -12.90
N SER A 39 -18.52 -5.80 -13.97
CA SER A 39 -17.44 -6.68 -14.45
C SER A 39 -16.06 -6.25 -13.93
N GLU A 40 -15.04 -7.09 -14.05
CA GLU A 40 -13.68 -6.66 -13.71
C GLU A 40 -13.13 -5.63 -14.72
N CYS A 41 -12.39 -4.63 -14.25
CA CYS A 41 -11.73 -3.69 -15.14
C CYS A 41 -10.44 -4.31 -15.72
N GLY A 42 -10.46 -4.58 -17.02
CA GLY A 42 -9.29 -5.11 -17.76
C GLY A 42 -8.22 -4.08 -18.12
N GLN A 43 -8.36 -2.82 -17.69
CA GLN A 43 -7.41 -1.76 -18.03
C GLN A 43 -6.08 -1.97 -17.32
N MET A 44 -4.95 -1.83 -18.02
CA MET A 44 -3.62 -1.86 -17.43
C MET A 44 -3.21 -0.45 -16.98
N VAL A 45 -2.91 -0.30 -15.69
CA VAL A 45 -2.45 0.97 -15.10
C VAL A 45 -0.97 0.88 -14.75
N ASN A 46 -0.24 1.98 -14.99
CA ASN A 46 1.16 2.09 -14.62
C ASN A 46 1.27 2.50 -13.15
N VAL A 47 1.76 1.60 -12.32
CA VAL A 47 2.03 1.88 -10.93
C VAL A 47 3.50 2.26 -10.77
N THR A 48 3.73 3.43 -10.18
CA THR A 48 5.05 3.96 -9.90
C THR A 48 5.40 3.65 -8.45
N CYS A 49 6.59 3.10 -8.22
CA CYS A 49 7.15 3.01 -6.88
C CYS A 49 7.27 4.41 -6.28
N GLU A 50 6.97 4.57 -5.00
CA GLU A 50 7.23 5.82 -4.25
C GLU A 50 8.71 6.21 -4.28
N CYS A 51 9.59 5.22 -4.45
CA CYS A 51 11.02 5.42 -4.66
C CYS A 51 11.38 6.05 -6.02
N GLY A 52 10.42 6.21 -6.95
CA GLY A 52 10.59 6.77 -8.30
C GLY A 52 11.38 5.90 -9.28
N LYS A 53 12.06 4.86 -8.80
CA LYS A 53 13.05 4.07 -9.57
C LYS A 53 12.48 2.86 -10.31
N ARG A 54 11.22 2.49 -10.08
CA ARG A 54 10.58 1.32 -10.70
C ARG A 54 9.15 1.66 -11.12
N LYS A 55 8.77 1.21 -12.30
CA LYS A 55 7.42 1.33 -12.87
C LYS A 55 6.96 -0.07 -13.30
N SER A 56 5.73 -0.45 -12.97
CA SER A 56 5.16 -1.74 -13.34
C SER A 56 3.73 -1.57 -13.84
N GLN A 57 3.33 -2.34 -14.85
CA GLN A 57 1.95 -2.41 -15.32
C GLN A 57 1.17 -3.47 -14.55
N VAL A 58 0.00 -3.10 -14.05
CA VAL A 58 -0.88 -3.98 -13.28
C VAL A 58 -2.32 -3.80 -13.78
N LYS A 59 -3.17 -4.83 -13.67
CA LYS A 59 -4.58 -4.70 -14.03
C LYS A 59 -5.34 -3.89 -12.98
N CYS A 60 -6.24 -3.01 -13.40
CA CYS A 60 -7.04 -2.20 -12.50
C CYS A 60 -7.94 -3.02 -11.58
N SER A 61 -8.40 -4.21 -12.01
CA SER A 61 -9.17 -5.14 -11.17
C SER A 61 -8.35 -5.81 -10.06
N GLU A 62 -7.02 -5.82 -10.18
CA GLU A 62 -6.12 -6.49 -9.24
C GLU A 62 -5.21 -5.47 -8.55
N PRO A 63 -5.64 -4.88 -7.42
CA PRO A 63 -4.80 -4.00 -6.62
C PRO A 63 -3.64 -4.73 -5.92
N THR A 64 -3.40 -6.01 -6.22
CA THR A 64 -2.45 -6.91 -5.55
C THR A 64 -0.98 -6.53 -5.74
N TYR A 65 -0.65 -5.64 -6.68
CA TYR A 65 0.74 -5.33 -7.05
C TYR A 65 1.29 -4.00 -6.55
N LEU A 66 0.48 -3.17 -5.88
CA LEU A 66 1.03 -2.17 -4.95
C LEU A 66 1.08 -2.82 -3.57
N GLY A 67 2.05 -3.73 -3.46
CA GLY A 67 2.06 -4.87 -2.55
C GLY A 67 1.55 -4.56 -1.15
N SER A 68 0.85 -5.55 -0.59
CA SER A 68 0.45 -5.63 0.81
C SER A 68 1.61 -5.51 1.80
N THR A 69 2.84 -5.22 1.35
CA THR A 69 4.08 -5.16 2.14
C THR A 69 5.00 -4.02 1.63
N LEU A 70 5.31 -3.04 2.48
CA LEU A 70 6.29 -1.98 2.24
C LEU A 70 7.64 -2.39 2.83
N ASN A 71 8.72 -2.26 2.06
CA ASN A 71 10.07 -2.59 2.52
C ASN A 71 10.95 -1.33 2.60
N PHE A 72 11.59 -1.11 3.74
CA PHE A 72 12.50 0.00 3.97
C PHE A 72 13.88 -0.51 4.42
N ASN A 73 14.93 -0.16 3.68
CA ASN A 73 16.30 -0.55 4.02
C ASN A 73 17.03 0.59 4.74
N PHE A 74 17.48 0.34 5.97
CA PHE A 74 18.29 1.26 6.74
C PHE A 74 19.76 1.22 6.29
N LYS A 75 20.45 2.36 6.40
CA LYS A 75 21.91 2.40 6.19
C LYS A 75 22.61 1.46 7.20
N PRO A 76 23.77 0.89 6.84
CA PRO A 76 24.59 0.12 7.79
C PRO A 76 24.81 0.90 9.08
N MET A 77 24.47 0.28 10.21
CA MET A 77 24.46 0.95 11.51
C MET A 77 25.04 0.03 12.60
N PRO A 78 25.58 0.59 13.71
CA PRO A 78 26.13 -0.20 14.81
C PRO A 78 25.06 -1.05 15.51
N MET A 79 25.50 -2.08 16.23
CA MET A 79 24.63 -3.11 16.83
C MET A 79 23.56 -2.54 17.75
N GLU A 80 23.88 -1.59 18.63
CA GLU A 80 22.87 -1.02 19.55
C GLU A 80 21.74 -0.33 18.79
N LYS A 81 22.07 0.41 17.73
CA LYS A 81 21.05 1.08 16.93
C LYS A 81 20.17 0.07 16.18
N ARG A 82 20.74 -1.03 15.68
CA ARG A 82 19.95 -2.11 15.05
C ARG A 82 19.00 -2.77 16.05
N ARG A 83 19.48 -3.05 17.25
CA ARG A 83 18.67 -3.62 18.33
C ARG A 83 17.48 -2.71 18.65
N PHE A 84 17.71 -1.40 18.77
CA PHE A 84 16.63 -0.43 19.00
C PHE A 84 15.58 -0.45 17.88
N VAL A 85 16.00 -0.51 16.61
CA VAL A 85 15.06 -0.56 15.47
C VAL A 85 14.20 -1.82 15.52
N HIS A 86 14.79 -2.98 15.80
CA HIS A 86 14.04 -4.24 15.93
C HIS A 86 13.01 -4.18 17.07
N GLU A 87 13.43 -3.70 18.24
CA GLU A 87 12.58 -3.59 19.42
C GLU A 87 11.45 -2.57 19.22
N TYR A 88 11.75 -1.43 18.60
CA TYR A 88 10.76 -0.39 18.31
C TYR A 88 9.76 -0.82 17.22
N ALA A 89 10.22 -1.54 16.19
CA ALA A 89 9.37 -2.00 15.09
C ALA A 89 8.25 -2.95 15.55
N THR A 90 8.47 -3.71 16.63
CA THR A 90 7.43 -4.56 17.24
C THR A 90 6.20 -3.76 17.66
N PHE A 91 6.37 -2.52 18.15
CA PHE A 91 5.25 -1.65 18.53
C PHE A 91 4.41 -1.19 17.35
N PHE A 92 4.99 -1.15 16.14
CA PHE A 92 4.28 -0.80 14.91
C PHE A 92 3.74 -2.02 14.17
N SER A 93 3.95 -3.23 14.72
CA SER A 93 3.67 -4.51 14.05
C SER A 93 4.33 -4.58 12.67
N ILE A 94 5.59 -4.15 12.60
CA ILE A 94 6.45 -4.18 11.41
C ILE A 94 7.50 -5.28 11.59
N ASP A 95 7.65 -6.13 10.59
CA ASP A 95 8.69 -7.16 10.56
C ASP A 95 10.04 -6.50 10.29
N THR A 96 11.10 -6.90 11.00
CA THR A 96 12.45 -6.37 10.77
C THR A 96 13.44 -7.51 10.64
N THR A 97 14.30 -7.46 9.63
CA THR A 97 15.32 -8.47 9.37
C THR A 97 16.67 -7.78 9.22
N SER A 98 17.69 -8.29 9.89
CA SER A 98 19.05 -7.81 9.69
C SER A 98 19.68 -8.57 8.53
N VAL A 99 20.20 -7.85 7.54
CA VAL A 99 20.79 -8.40 6.33
C VAL A 99 22.27 -8.00 6.30
N ASP A 100 23.13 -8.84 5.72
CA ASP A 100 24.60 -8.67 5.59
C ASP A 100 25.45 -9.04 6.81
N ASP A 101 26.73 -9.31 6.54
CA ASP A 101 27.76 -9.64 7.52
C ASP A 101 28.32 -8.40 8.26
N PRO A 102 28.79 -8.55 9.52
CA PRO A 102 29.54 -7.49 10.20
C PRO A 102 30.79 -7.13 9.37
N PRO A 103 31.12 -5.84 9.13
CA PRO A 103 30.60 -4.60 9.70
C PRO A 103 29.52 -3.87 8.86
N LYS A 104 29.10 -4.42 7.71
CA LYS A 104 28.13 -3.78 6.80
C LYS A 104 26.66 -4.14 7.08
N ARG A 105 26.40 -4.97 8.10
CA ARG A 105 25.06 -5.41 8.51
C ARG A 105 24.05 -4.26 8.60
N SER A 106 23.08 -4.31 7.70
CA SER A 106 21.96 -3.40 7.55
C SER A 106 20.68 -4.01 8.17
N VAL A 107 19.60 -3.23 8.25
CA VAL A 107 18.29 -3.70 8.71
C VAL A 107 17.27 -3.36 7.65
N ILE A 108 16.43 -4.32 7.29
CA ILE A 108 15.30 -4.14 6.40
C ILE A 108 14.02 -4.25 7.24
N ALA A 109 13.17 -3.24 7.18
CA ALA A 109 11.85 -3.22 7.79
C ALA A 109 10.77 -3.50 6.74
N THR A 110 9.94 -4.50 6.98
CA THR A 110 8.82 -4.94 6.13
C THR A 110 7.49 -4.67 6.83
N ALA A 111 6.77 -3.64 6.43
CA ALA A 111 5.46 -3.27 6.98
C ALA A 111 4.35 -3.86 6.12
N LYS A 112 3.47 -4.70 6.69
CA LYS A 112 2.37 -5.34 5.93
C LYS A 112 1.05 -4.59 6.11
N ARG A 113 0.39 -4.20 5.01
CA ARG A 113 -0.93 -3.56 5.00
C ARG A 113 -1.97 -4.48 5.66
N GLY A 114 -2.63 -3.98 6.70
CA GLY A 114 -3.59 -4.73 7.51
C GLY A 114 -3.03 -5.26 8.84
N ILE A 115 -1.70 -5.40 8.94
CA ILE A 115 -1.00 -5.84 10.16
C ILE A 115 -0.33 -4.67 10.85
N SER A 116 0.41 -3.84 10.10
CA SER A 116 1.12 -2.69 10.64
C SER A 116 0.14 -1.62 11.14
N ARG A 117 0.30 -1.15 12.38
CA ARG A 117 -0.56 -0.15 13.01
C ARG A 117 0.28 0.88 13.75
N ALA A 118 -0.22 2.12 13.84
CA ALA A 118 0.41 3.12 14.69
C ALA A 118 0.13 2.79 16.17
N PRO A 119 1.15 2.83 17.05
CA PRO A 119 0.95 2.66 18.48
C PRO A 119 0.12 3.83 19.04
N LEU A 120 -0.60 3.57 20.13
CA LEU A 120 -1.47 4.56 20.80
C LEU A 120 -0.70 5.78 21.32
N VAL A 121 0.58 5.61 21.66
CA VAL A 121 1.47 6.66 22.14
C VAL A 121 2.74 6.64 21.31
N LEU A 122 3.01 7.74 20.61
CA LEU A 122 4.25 7.95 19.87
C LEU A 122 5.30 8.56 20.82
N LEU A 123 6.57 8.19 20.66
CA LEU A 123 7.68 8.80 21.42
C LEU A 123 7.76 10.32 21.21
N THR A 124 7.37 10.81 20.04
CA THR A 124 7.25 12.24 19.75
C THR A 124 6.19 12.94 20.60
N SER A 125 5.11 12.24 20.97
CA SER A 125 4.11 12.78 21.90
C SER A 125 4.66 12.93 23.31
N LEU A 126 5.62 12.10 23.73
CA LEU A 126 6.29 12.21 25.03
C LEU A 126 7.30 13.36 25.09
N LEU A 127 7.95 13.70 23.97
CA LEU A 127 8.84 14.88 23.90
C LEU A 127 8.10 16.20 24.17
N LYS A 128 6.78 16.24 23.92
CA LYS A 128 5.93 17.42 24.17
C LYS A 128 5.70 17.68 25.66
N TYR A 129 5.91 16.67 26.51
CA TYR A 129 5.76 16.77 27.97
C TYR A 129 7.00 16.22 28.67
N PRO A 130 8.14 16.93 28.62
CA PRO A 130 9.41 16.49 29.21
C PRO A 130 9.35 16.30 30.74
N GLY A 131 8.31 16.82 31.40
CA GLY A 131 8.10 16.67 32.85
C GLY A 131 7.71 15.26 33.30
N VAL A 132 7.14 14.42 32.43
CA VAL A 132 6.66 13.07 32.78
C VAL A 132 7.79 12.03 32.81
N LEU A 133 8.87 12.25 32.05
CA LEU A 133 10.01 11.33 31.95
C LEU A 133 11.03 11.42 33.12
N LYS A 134 10.83 12.34 34.07
CA LYS A 134 11.77 12.54 35.19
C LYS A 134 11.61 11.53 36.33
N SER A 135 10.53 10.76 36.39
CA SER A 135 10.49 9.61 37.30
C SER A 135 11.23 8.45 36.66
N ARG A 136 12.37 8.04 37.23
CA ARG A 136 12.97 6.73 36.97
C ARG A 136 11.96 5.64 37.36
N GLY A 137 11.07 5.29 36.44
CA GLY A 137 10.17 4.16 36.60
C GLY A 137 10.97 2.88 36.47
N SER A 138 10.98 2.07 37.52
CA SER A 138 11.49 0.70 37.50
C SER A 138 10.72 -0.10 36.46
N VAL A 139 11.35 -0.39 35.32
CA VAL A 139 10.83 -1.35 34.34
C VAL A 139 11.25 -2.72 34.83
N THR A 140 10.45 -3.31 35.73
CA THR A 140 10.44 -4.76 35.94
C THR A 140 9.46 -5.33 34.92
N LEU A 141 9.98 -5.76 33.77
CA LEU A 141 9.25 -6.64 32.87
C LEU A 141 9.20 -8.02 33.56
N LYS A 142 7.99 -8.47 33.89
CA LYS A 142 7.72 -9.86 34.30
C LYS A 142 7.65 -10.75 33.08
#